data_AF-A0A183EDK9-F1
#
_entry.id   AF-A0A183EDK9-F1
#
_cell.length_a   1.000
_cell.length_b   1.000
_cell.length_c   1.000
_cell.angle_alpha   90.00
_cell.angle_beta   90.00
_cell.angle_gamma   90.00
#
_symmetry.space_group_name_H-M   'P 1'
#
loop_
_entity.id
_entity.type
_entity.pdbx_description
1 polymer ?
#
loop_
_entity_poly.entity_id
_entity_poly.type
_entity_poly.pdbx_seq_one_letter_code
_entity_poly.pdbx_strand_id
1 'polypeptide(L)'
;MTQMCLRIMVGDPCNDDLSTQSCIAMSTVLHGSCPPQAFCNSVLKLASFLMQALGQVAFSLEYLCSGEGIGATAERLEAVLCHILIPLFLRAAASKKDTPQFQLKDLIFCLNLMQNAVNPPLAKQSLAPVTNVSGRQSSVSVTERGHSATVSTYRIVRETVCQAIFLALKVMMIAFEKQMVMLWPRVAKIIRELLGKKVGGPALYSFVDFVVDVNLPISLIILPVLQTK
;
A
#
# COMPACT_ATOMS: atom_id res chain seq x y z
N MET A 1 22.54 -8.68 -1.31
CA MET A 1 21.89 -9.72 -2.17
C MET A 1 20.36 -9.72 -2.01
N THR A 2 19.81 -9.95 -0.81
CA THR A 2 18.35 -10.01 -0.57
C THR A 2 17.58 -8.78 -1.06
N GLN A 3 18.04 -7.56 -0.74
CA GLN A 3 17.41 -6.31 -1.19
C GLN A 3 17.34 -6.20 -2.72
N MET A 4 18.40 -6.59 -3.43
CA MET A 4 18.43 -6.58 -4.88
C MET A 4 17.40 -7.55 -5.46
N CYS A 5 17.26 -8.74 -4.90
CA CYS A 5 16.24 -9.69 -5.33
C CYS A 5 14.81 -9.18 -5.07
N LEU A 6 14.59 -8.49 -3.95
CA LEU A 6 13.31 -7.85 -3.63
C LEU A 6 12.97 -6.73 -4.61
N ARG A 7 13.95 -5.87 -4.94
CA ARG A 7 13.81 -4.79 -5.94
C ARG A 7 13.47 -5.34 -7.33
N ILE A 8 14.19 -6.37 -7.79
CA ILE A 8 13.89 -7.06 -9.06
C ILE A 8 12.48 -7.64 -9.05
N MET A 9 12.06 -8.27 -7.94
CA MET A 9 10.73 -8.87 -7.82
C MET A 9 9.60 -7.85 -7.96
N VAL A 10 9.79 -6.63 -7.45
CA VAL A 10 8.78 -5.55 -7.53
C VAL A 10 8.91 -4.68 -8.78
N GLY A 11 9.83 -5.02 -9.69
CA GLY A 11 10.03 -4.30 -10.95
C GLY A 11 10.75 -2.96 -10.81
N ASP A 12 11.57 -2.79 -9.76
CA ASP A 12 12.49 -1.66 -9.65
C ASP A 12 13.69 -1.92 -10.59
N PRO A 13 13.97 -1.02 -11.56
CA PRO A 13 15.02 -1.21 -12.55
C PRO A 13 16.44 -1.18 -11.96
N CYS A 14 16.64 -0.98 -10.65
CA CYS A 14 17.95 -0.96 -9.99
C CYS A 14 18.95 -0.01 -10.70
N ASN A 15 18.45 1.09 -11.29
CA ASN A 15 19.27 2.00 -12.08
C ASN A 15 19.76 3.15 -11.20
N ASP A 16 21.02 3.10 -10.77
CA ASP A 16 21.68 4.19 -10.03
C ASP A 16 22.24 5.29 -10.98
N ASP A 17 22.14 5.11 -12.30
CA ASP A 17 22.69 6.04 -13.29
C ASP A 17 21.69 7.16 -13.68
N LEU A 18 22.06 8.39 -13.31
CA LEU A 18 21.35 9.66 -13.57
C LEU A 18 21.19 10.01 -15.08
N SER A 19 21.77 9.23 -15.99
CA SER A 19 21.93 9.60 -17.40
C SER A 19 20.90 9.00 -18.37
N THR A 20 19.97 8.15 -17.92
CA THR A 20 18.98 7.51 -18.83
C THR A 20 17.54 7.87 -18.46
N GLN A 21 17.26 9.17 -18.39
CA GLN A 21 15.97 9.72 -17.98
C GLN A 21 15.09 10.11 -19.18
N SER A 22 15.06 9.31 -20.25
CA SER A 22 14.30 9.65 -21.48
C SER A 22 13.18 8.68 -21.87
N CYS A 23 12.94 7.59 -21.12
CA CYS A 23 11.88 6.63 -21.45
C CYS A 23 11.06 6.20 -20.22
N ILE A 24 10.65 7.13 -19.35
CA ILE A 24 9.65 6.82 -18.31
C ILE A 24 8.25 6.94 -18.96
N ALA A 25 7.97 6.04 -19.89
CA ALA A 25 6.59 5.77 -20.29
C ALA A 25 5.87 5.17 -19.08
N MET A 26 4.63 5.61 -18.84
CA MET A 26 3.77 5.15 -17.77
C MET A 26 3.76 3.62 -17.66
N SER A 27 4.55 3.08 -16.73
CA SER A 27 4.58 1.65 -16.46
C SER A 27 3.35 1.32 -15.62
N THR A 28 2.29 0.90 -16.31
CA THR A 28 1.29 0.00 -15.75
C THR A 28 2.00 -1.17 -15.06
N VAL A 29 1.39 -1.77 -14.04
CA VAL A 29 1.89 -2.86 -13.14
C VAL A 29 2.62 -4.04 -13.84
N LEU A 30 2.60 -4.10 -15.16
CA LEU A 30 3.35 -5.01 -16.01
C LEU A 30 4.65 -4.34 -16.48
N HIS A 31 5.75 -4.59 -15.76
CA HIS A 31 7.10 -4.44 -16.31
C HIS A 31 7.23 -5.33 -17.56
N GLY A 32 8.08 -4.96 -18.52
CA GLY A 32 8.25 -5.66 -19.82
C GLY A 32 8.60 -7.15 -19.74
N SER A 33 8.93 -7.65 -18.56
CA SER A 33 8.81 -9.06 -18.18
C SER A 33 8.79 -9.16 -16.66
N CYS A 34 7.67 -9.58 -16.07
CA CYS A 34 7.65 -9.99 -14.66
C CYS A 34 8.72 -11.09 -14.46
N PRO A 35 9.54 -11.06 -13.40
CA PRO A 35 10.51 -12.12 -13.18
C PRO A 35 9.83 -13.49 -13.13
N PRO A 36 10.53 -14.58 -13.51
CA PRO A 36 9.94 -15.92 -13.48
C PRO A 36 9.30 -16.23 -12.12
N GLN A 37 8.11 -16.85 -12.11
CA GLN A 37 7.37 -17.09 -10.87
C GLN A 37 8.19 -17.87 -9.81
N ALA A 38 9.05 -18.80 -10.26
CA ALA A 38 9.96 -19.54 -9.39
C ALA A 38 10.95 -18.63 -8.65
N PHE A 39 11.43 -17.56 -9.30
CA PHE A 39 12.27 -16.54 -8.69
C PHE A 39 11.49 -15.79 -7.62
N CYS A 40 10.33 -15.21 -7.95
CA CYS A 40 9.48 -14.48 -7.00
C CYS A 40 9.14 -15.34 -5.78
N ASN A 41 8.78 -16.60 -6.00
CA ASN A 41 8.49 -17.55 -4.93
C ASN A 41 9.69 -17.81 -4.02
N SER A 42 10.90 -17.84 -4.58
CA SER A 42 12.16 -18.03 -3.84
C SER A 42 12.51 -16.79 -3.02
N VAL A 43 12.35 -15.60 -3.60
CA VAL A 43 12.56 -14.32 -2.89
C VAL A 43 11.59 -14.18 -1.72
N LEU A 44 10.31 -14.48 -1.91
CA LEU A 44 9.31 -14.46 -0.83
C LEU A 44 9.61 -15.52 0.25
N LYS A 45 10.15 -16.69 -0.15
CA LYS A 45 10.58 -17.73 0.81
C LYS A 45 11.75 -17.25 1.66
N LEU A 46 12.73 -16.62 1.02
CA LEU A 46 13.88 -16.05 1.69
C LEU A 46 13.45 -14.93 2.63
N ALA A 47 12.60 -13.98 2.20
CA ALA A 47 12.09 -12.92 3.05
C ALA A 47 11.35 -13.47 4.27
N SER A 48 10.46 -14.46 4.06
CA SER A 48 9.76 -15.17 5.13
C SER A 48 10.72 -15.81 6.14
N PHE A 49 11.77 -16.47 5.65
CA PHE A 49 12.78 -17.10 6.48
C PHE A 49 13.58 -16.06 7.26
N LEU A 50 14.00 -14.95 6.63
CA LEU A 50 14.77 -13.90 7.29
C LEU A 50 13.95 -13.19 8.38
N MET A 51 12.66 -12.96 8.14
CA MET A 51 11.75 -12.43 9.17
C MET A 51 11.68 -13.33 10.41
N GLN A 52 11.75 -14.66 10.22
CA GLN A 52 11.74 -15.63 11.32
C GLN A 52 13.11 -15.79 11.98
N ALA A 53 14.19 -15.82 11.19
CA ALA A 53 15.54 -16.13 11.65
C ALA A 53 16.26 -14.95 12.30
N LEU A 54 16.14 -13.76 11.70
CA LEU A 54 16.75 -12.53 12.21
C LEU A 54 15.86 -11.83 13.23
N GLY A 55 14.58 -12.20 13.26
CA GLY A 55 13.58 -11.60 14.11
C GLY A 55 13.23 -10.17 13.69
N GLN A 56 12.27 -9.62 14.43
CA GLN A 56 11.59 -8.38 14.09
C GLN A 56 12.40 -7.10 14.29
N VAL A 57 13.59 -7.18 14.89
CA VAL A 57 14.46 -6.00 15.09
C VAL A 57 15.43 -5.83 13.91
N ALA A 58 15.83 -6.94 13.29
CA ALA A 58 16.79 -6.93 12.19
C ALA A 58 16.13 -7.07 10.80
N PHE A 59 14.98 -7.75 10.71
CA PHE A 59 14.27 -7.91 9.44
C PHE A 59 12.75 -7.96 9.66
N SER A 60 12.16 -6.78 9.89
CA SER A 60 10.72 -6.63 10.09
C SER A 60 9.94 -6.52 8.77
N LEU A 61 8.61 -6.66 8.86
CA LEU A 61 7.73 -6.37 7.71
C LEU A 61 7.79 -4.88 7.31
N GLU A 62 7.97 -4.00 8.29
CA GLU A 62 8.13 -2.56 8.07
C GLU A 62 9.41 -2.25 7.28
N TYR A 63 10.53 -2.86 7.67
CA TYR A 63 11.78 -2.77 6.92
C TYR A 63 11.63 -3.32 5.49
N LEU A 64 10.95 -4.46 5.34
CA LEU A 64 10.73 -5.07 4.03
C LEU A 64 9.97 -4.15 3.07
N CYS A 65 9.01 -3.38 3.59
CA CYS A 65 8.18 -2.46 2.82
C CYS A 65 8.76 -1.04 2.73
N SER A 66 9.91 -0.78 3.35
CA SER A 66 10.52 0.55 3.38
C SER A 66 11.38 0.81 2.13
N GLY A 67 11.78 2.07 1.95
CA GLY A 67 12.75 2.43 0.91
C GLY A 67 14.09 1.71 1.06
N GLU A 68 14.49 1.35 2.28
CA GLU A 68 15.70 0.55 2.51
C GLU A 68 15.53 -0.90 2.00
N GLY A 69 14.34 -1.47 2.15
CA GLY A 69 14.03 -2.81 1.67
C GLY A 69 13.92 -2.90 0.14
N ILE A 70 13.04 -2.08 -0.43
CA ILE A 70 12.56 -2.21 -1.83
C ILE A 70 12.73 -0.95 -2.68
N GLY A 71 13.50 0.02 -2.22
CA GLY A 71 13.82 1.22 -2.99
C GLY A 71 12.61 2.12 -3.23
N ALA A 72 12.60 2.83 -4.36
CA ALA A 72 11.55 3.79 -4.70
C ALA A 72 10.16 3.14 -4.83
N THR A 73 10.12 1.82 -5.02
CA THR A 73 8.86 1.08 -5.11
C THR A 73 8.08 1.05 -3.78
N ALA A 74 8.73 1.34 -2.64
CA ALA A 74 8.04 1.53 -1.36
C ALA A 74 6.93 2.60 -1.41
N GLU A 75 7.09 3.61 -2.27
CA GLU A 75 6.09 4.67 -2.47
C GLU A 75 4.90 4.24 -3.33
N ARG A 76 5.00 3.09 -4.01
CA ARG A 76 3.96 2.53 -4.89
C ARG A 76 3.15 1.49 -4.13
N LEU A 77 2.20 1.94 -3.31
CA LEU A 77 1.41 1.06 -2.44
C LEU A 77 0.83 -0.17 -3.15
N GLU A 78 0.25 0.00 -4.34
CA GLU A 78 -0.32 -1.13 -5.10
C GLU A 78 0.74 -2.21 -5.41
N ALA A 79 1.99 -1.81 -5.69
CA ALA A 79 3.09 -2.73 -5.93
C ALA A 79 3.51 -3.46 -4.64
N VAL A 80 3.60 -2.72 -3.52
CA VAL A 80 3.89 -3.29 -2.20
C VAL A 80 2.82 -4.30 -1.79
N LEU A 81 1.54 -3.96 -1.96
CA LEU A 81 0.43 -4.84 -1.63
C LEU A 81 0.43 -6.09 -2.52
N CYS A 82 0.50 -5.92 -3.84
CA CYS A 82 0.31 -7.01 -4.79
C CYS A 82 1.53 -7.93 -4.95
N HIS A 83 2.76 -7.41 -4.83
CA HIS A 83 3.97 -8.22 -5.04
C HIS A 83 4.62 -8.73 -3.75
N ILE A 84 4.31 -8.12 -2.60
CA ILE A 84 4.91 -8.50 -1.32
C ILE A 84 3.85 -8.97 -0.33
N LEU A 85 2.97 -8.07 0.11
CA LEU A 85 2.12 -8.34 1.26
C LEU A 85 1.10 -9.45 1.00
N ILE A 86 0.31 -9.34 -0.08
CA ILE A 86 -0.70 -10.36 -0.44
C ILE A 86 -0.05 -11.74 -0.65
N PRO A 87 1.03 -11.89 -1.45
CA PRO A 87 1.72 -13.17 -1.59
C PRO A 87 2.25 -13.75 -0.27
N LEU A 88 2.78 -12.91 0.62
CA LEU A 88 3.24 -13.37 1.94
C LEU A 88 2.08 -13.80 2.83
N PHE A 89 0.94 -13.10 2.81
CA PHE A 89 -0.24 -13.48 3.58
C PHE A 89 -0.80 -14.84 3.14
N LEU A 90 -0.95 -15.04 1.83
CA LEU A 90 -1.41 -16.31 1.27
C LEU A 90 -0.46 -17.47 1.61
N ARG A 91 0.85 -17.21 1.59
CA ARG A 91 1.85 -18.19 1.99
C ARG A 91 1.76 -18.54 3.47
N ALA A 92 1.57 -17.55 4.33
CA ALA A 92 1.41 -17.78 5.76
C ALA A 92 0.14 -18.61 6.05
N ALA A 93 -0.97 -18.34 5.36
CA ALA A 93 -2.20 -19.09 5.48
C ALA A 93 -2.09 -20.54 4.98
N ALA A 94 -1.26 -20.80 3.96
CA ALA A 94 -1.03 -22.15 3.43
C ALA A 94 -0.09 -23.01 4.30
N SER A 95 0.64 -22.40 5.24
CA SER A 95 1.56 -23.12 6.11
C SER A 95 0.80 -23.90 7.20
N LYS A 96 0.90 -25.22 7.17
CA LYS A 96 0.33 -26.11 8.21
C LYS A 96 1.08 -26.09 9.54
N LYS A 97 2.19 -25.36 9.64
CA LYS A 97 2.98 -25.25 10.88
C LYS A 97 2.27 -24.28 11.81
N ASP A 98 1.78 -24.75 12.96
CA ASP A 98 0.91 -24.02 13.91
C ASP A 98 1.45 -22.70 14.49
N THR A 99 2.63 -22.24 14.05
CA THR A 99 3.20 -20.97 14.49
C THR A 99 2.79 -19.84 13.55
N PRO A 100 2.16 -18.77 14.06
CA PRO A 100 1.80 -17.63 13.23
C PRO A 100 3.07 -16.96 12.70
N GLN A 101 3.22 -16.96 11.37
CA GLN A 101 4.33 -16.29 10.70
C GLN A 101 4.28 -14.76 10.90
N PHE A 102 3.09 -14.21 11.12
CA PHE A 102 2.85 -12.79 11.35
C PHE A 102 2.40 -12.52 12.79
N GLN A 103 3.01 -11.53 13.41
CA GLN A 103 2.63 -11.04 14.74
C GLN A 103 1.55 -9.96 14.62
N LEU A 104 0.83 -9.69 15.71
CA LEU A 104 -0.21 -8.66 15.75
C LEU A 104 0.30 -7.28 15.29
N LYS A 105 1.54 -6.93 15.63
CA LYS A 105 2.18 -5.68 15.20
C LYS A 105 2.36 -5.57 13.68
N ASP A 106 2.62 -6.69 13.01
CA ASP A 106 2.78 -6.74 11.54
C ASP A 106 1.44 -6.45 10.86
N LEU A 107 0.35 -7.01 11.40
CA LEU A 107 -1.00 -6.73 10.92
C LEU A 107 -1.39 -5.26 11.19
N ILE A 108 -1.06 -4.73 12.36
CA ILE A 108 -1.29 -3.32 12.69
C ILE A 108 -0.52 -2.42 11.72
N PHE A 109 0.73 -2.74 11.40
CA PHE A 109 1.53 -2.03 10.40
C PHE A 109 0.82 -2.03 9.04
N CYS A 110 0.38 -3.20 8.54
CA CYS A 110 -0.33 -3.29 7.26
C CYS A 110 -1.61 -2.46 7.22
N LEU A 111 -2.42 -2.50 8.29
CA LEU A 111 -3.64 -1.69 8.39
C LEU A 111 -3.31 -0.19 8.42
N ASN A 112 -2.26 0.22 9.14
CA ASN A 112 -1.81 1.61 9.16
C ASN A 112 -1.28 2.06 7.79
N LEU A 113 -0.55 1.19 7.09
CA LEU A 113 -0.03 1.45 5.74
C LEU A 113 -1.19 1.73 4.76
N MET A 114 -2.20 0.85 4.74
CA MET A 114 -3.41 1.06 3.93
C MET A 114 -4.21 2.29 4.38
N GLN A 115 -4.33 2.51 5.69
CA GLN A 115 -5.01 3.65 6.26
C GLN A 115 -4.37 4.98 5.83
N ASN A 116 -3.04 5.08 5.86
CA ASN A 116 -2.29 6.25 5.44
C ASN A 116 -2.39 6.50 3.93
N ALA A 117 -2.60 5.46 3.13
CA ALA A 117 -2.86 5.65 1.71
C ALA A 117 -4.26 6.19 1.42
N VAL A 118 -5.26 5.77 2.20
CA VAL A 118 -6.62 6.32 2.11
C VAL A 118 -6.63 7.76 2.59
N ASN A 119 -5.94 8.07 3.69
CA ASN A 119 -5.81 9.39 4.28
C ASN A 119 -4.34 9.74 4.43
N PRO A 120 -3.68 10.22 3.36
CA PRO A 120 -2.31 10.69 3.51
C PRO A 120 -2.32 11.78 4.59
N PRO A 121 -1.43 11.70 5.59
CA PRO A 121 -1.34 12.78 6.57
C PRO A 121 -1.17 14.06 5.77
N LEU A 122 -2.03 15.04 6.03
CA LEU A 122 -1.86 16.39 5.51
C LEU A 122 -0.45 16.78 5.93
N ALA A 123 0.51 16.71 5.01
CA ALA A 123 1.84 17.18 5.28
C ALA A 123 1.63 18.58 5.83
N LYS A 124 2.10 18.85 7.06
CA LYS A 124 2.27 20.22 7.52
C LYS A 124 2.94 20.90 6.34
N GLN A 125 2.26 21.84 5.71
CA GLN A 125 2.87 22.66 4.68
C GLN A 125 4.08 23.26 5.36
N SER A 126 5.25 22.66 5.14
CA SER A 126 6.49 23.25 5.53
C SER A 126 6.59 24.44 4.59
N LEU A 127 6.18 25.60 5.10
CA LEU A 127 6.62 26.90 4.62
C LEU A 127 8.13 26.96 4.87
N ALA A 128 8.89 26.10 4.19
CA ALA A 128 10.32 26.24 4.12
C ALA A 128 10.56 27.46 3.22
N PRO A 129 11.25 28.51 3.71
CA PRO A 129 11.62 29.62 2.86
C PRO A 129 12.56 29.08 1.78
N VAL A 130 12.21 29.29 0.52
CA VAL A 130 13.11 28.99 -0.60
C VAL A 130 14.20 30.07 -0.59
N THR A 131 15.23 29.91 0.24
CA THR A 131 16.44 30.72 0.14
C THR A 131 17.30 30.16 -0.99
N ASN A 132 16.94 30.50 -2.23
CA ASN A 132 17.86 30.39 -3.36
C ASN A 132 18.35 31.80 -3.71
N VAL A 133 19.53 32.12 -3.17
CA VAL A 133 20.38 33.19 -3.68
C VAL A 133 20.91 32.76 -5.05
N SER A 134 20.91 33.71 -6.00
CA SER A 134 21.56 33.69 -7.32
C SER A 134 20.67 33.36 -8.54
N GLY A 135 20.08 34.42 -9.09
CA GLY A 135 20.29 34.81 -10.49
C GLY A 135 19.55 34.04 -11.59
N ARG A 136 18.36 34.54 -11.98
CA ARG A 136 18.01 34.98 -13.34
C ARG A 136 16.53 35.33 -13.45
N GLN A 137 16.26 36.45 -14.15
CA GLN A 137 14.95 37.05 -14.38
C GLN A 137 13.94 36.09 -15.03
N SER A 138 12.73 36.02 -14.49
CA SER A 138 11.51 35.80 -15.27
C SER A 138 10.33 36.35 -14.51
N SER A 139 9.82 37.47 -14.99
CA SER A 139 8.55 38.09 -14.62
C SER A 139 7.38 37.11 -14.74
N VAL A 140 6.51 37.09 -13.73
CA VAL A 140 5.10 36.73 -13.92
C VAL A 140 4.26 37.83 -13.28
N SER A 141 3.55 38.53 -14.16
CA SER A 141 2.61 39.61 -13.89
C SER A 141 1.42 39.15 -13.06
N VAL A 142 1.14 39.90 -12.00
CA VAL A 142 -0.17 39.90 -11.33
C VAL A 142 -1.17 40.51 -12.31
N THR A 143 -2.18 39.75 -12.71
CA THR A 143 -3.41 40.33 -13.25
C THR A 143 -4.61 39.78 -12.51
N GLU A 144 -5.45 40.74 -12.16
CA GLU A 144 -6.69 40.72 -11.43
C GLU A 144 -7.79 39.96 -12.21
N ARG A 145 -8.73 39.33 -11.49
CA ARG A 145 -9.92 38.59 -11.96
C ARG A 145 -9.70 37.26 -12.69
N GLY A 146 -9.94 36.19 -11.94
CA GLY A 146 -10.34 34.92 -12.51
C GLY A 146 -10.25 33.82 -11.47
N HIS A 147 -11.40 33.43 -10.91
CA HIS A 147 -11.64 32.23 -10.11
C HIS A 147 -10.40 31.34 -9.92
N SER A 148 -9.64 31.59 -8.85
CA SER A 148 -8.79 30.56 -8.29
C SER A 148 -9.72 29.45 -7.85
N ALA A 149 -9.94 28.48 -8.72
CA ALA A 149 -10.32 27.15 -8.29
C ALA A 149 -9.20 26.74 -7.33
N THR A 150 -9.45 26.89 -6.04
CA THR A 150 -8.77 26.10 -5.04
C THR A 150 -9.19 24.67 -5.34
N VAL A 151 -8.55 24.06 -6.34
CA VAL A 151 -8.54 22.61 -6.49
C VAL A 151 -8.01 22.16 -5.15
N SER A 152 -8.92 21.69 -4.29
CA SER A 152 -8.54 21.10 -3.04
C SER A 152 -7.53 20.02 -3.43
N THR A 153 -6.29 20.21 -3.02
CA THR A 153 -5.19 19.26 -3.23
C THR A 153 -5.39 18.03 -2.33
N TYR A 154 -6.64 17.58 -2.19
CA TYR A 154 -6.93 16.23 -1.79
C TYR A 154 -6.39 15.34 -2.89
N ARG A 155 -5.27 14.66 -2.60
CA ARG A 155 -4.77 13.60 -3.47
C ARG A 155 -5.92 12.60 -3.65
N ILE A 156 -6.51 12.60 -4.84
CA ILE A 156 -7.51 11.60 -5.21
C ILE A 156 -6.80 10.25 -5.15
N VAL A 157 -7.28 9.36 -4.27
CA VAL A 157 -6.74 8.01 -4.20
C VAL A 157 -7.07 7.32 -5.52
N ARG A 158 -6.04 6.80 -6.20
CA ARG A 158 -6.22 6.09 -7.47
C ARG A 158 -7.11 4.87 -7.27
N GLU A 159 -7.96 4.57 -8.24
CA GLU A 159 -8.86 3.41 -8.18
C GLU A 159 -8.09 2.09 -8.04
N THR A 160 -6.95 1.96 -8.73
CA THR A 160 -6.07 0.78 -8.62
C THR A 160 -5.52 0.57 -7.20
N VAL A 161 -5.24 1.66 -6.49
CA VAL A 161 -4.82 1.61 -5.08
C VAL A 161 -5.98 1.15 -4.20
N CYS A 162 -7.20 1.63 -4.42
CA CYS A 162 -8.38 1.14 -3.72
C CYS A 162 -8.62 -0.36 -3.96
N GLN A 163 -8.49 -0.82 -5.21
CA GLN A 163 -8.61 -2.24 -5.57
C GLN A 163 -7.57 -3.09 -4.83
N ALA A 164 -6.31 -2.65 -4.80
CA ALA A 164 -5.25 -3.34 -4.06
C ALA A 164 -5.53 -3.38 -2.54
N ILE A 165 -6.04 -2.28 -1.96
CA ILE A 165 -6.43 -2.22 -0.55
C ILE A 165 -7.58 -3.21 -0.27
N PHE A 166 -8.64 -3.22 -1.08
CA PHE A 166 -9.75 -4.15 -0.89
C PHE A 166 -9.27 -5.60 -0.99
N LEU A 167 -8.43 -5.93 -1.97
CA LEU A 167 -7.86 -7.27 -2.11
C LEU A 167 -7.03 -7.66 -0.88
N ALA A 168 -6.15 -6.78 -0.42
CA ALA A 168 -5.33 -7.01 0.77
C ALA A 168 -6.19 -7.22 2.02
N LEU A 169 -7.23 -6.40 2.22
CA LEU A 169 -8.16 -6.57 3.32
C LEU A 169 -8.90 -7.91 3.26
N LYS A 170 -9.41 -8.32 2.09
CA LYS A 170 -10.05 -9.64 1.90
C LYS A 170 -9.11 -10.78 2.30
N VAL A 171 -7.86 -10.73 1.81
CA VAL A 171 -6.87 -11.76 2.12
C VAL A 171 -6.52 -11.76 3.61
N MET A 172 -6.30 -10.61 4.24
CA MET A 172 -6.00 -10.53 5.67
C MET A 172 -7.15 -11.07 6.54
N MET A 173 -8.40 -10.79 6.17
CA MET A 173 -9.59 -11.28 6.88
C MET A 173 -9.65 -12.81 6.92
N ILE A 174 -9.35 -13.47 5.80
CA ILE A 174 -9.36 -14.94 5.70
C ILE A 174 -8.10 -15.54 6.31
N ALA A 175 -6.93 -14.99 5.98
CA ALA A 175 -5.63 -15.55 6.37
C ALA A 175 -5.36 -15.44 7.88
N PHE A 176 -5.89 -14.42 8.54
CA PHE A 176 -5.57 -14.09 9.93
C PHE A 176 -6.81 -13.93 10.82
N GLU A 177 -7.89 -14.67 10.53
CA GLU A 177 -9.19 -14.56 11.20
C GLU A 177 -9.08 -14.40 12.73
N LYS A 178 -8.33 -15.28 13.40
CA LYS A 178 -8.13 -15.25 14.86
C LYS A 178 -7.50 -13.94 15.36
N GLN A 179 -6.52 -13.40 14.64
CA GLN A 179 -5.80 -12.19 15.01
C GLN A 179 -6.60 -10.93 14.65
N MET A 180 -7.42 -11.02 13.61
CA MET A 180 -8.27 -9.92 13.12
C MET A 180 -9.39 -9.53 14.08
N VAL A 181 -9.79 -10.42 15.01
CA VAL A 181 -10.79 -10.14 16.06
C VAL A 181 -10.48 -8.84 16.81
N MET A 182 -9.20 -8.61 17.16
CA MET A 182 -8.78 -7.41 17.89
C MET A 182 -8.58 -6.18 16.98
N LEU A 183 -8.60 -6.37 15.66
CA LEU A 183 -8.28 -5.34 14.67
C LEU A 183 -9.51 -4.85 13.89
N TRP A 184 -10.69 -5.45 14.10
CA TRP A 184 -11.92 -5.03 13.45
C TRP A 184 -12.24 -3.54 13.55
N PRO A 185 -12.02 -2.84 14.69
CA PRO A 185 -12.25 -1.39 14.74
C PRO A 185 -11.39 -0.60 13.74
N ARG A 186 -10.15 -1.03 13.49
CA ARG A 186 -9.23 -0.40 12.51
C ARG A 186 -9.68 -0.69 11.08
N VAL A 187 -10.05 -1.93 10.80
CA VAL A 187 -10.57 -2.32 9.49
C VAL A 187 -11.85 -1.55 9.15
N ALA A 188 -12.78 -1.46 10.11
CA ALA A 188 -14.02 -0.73 9.94
C ALA A 188 -13.79 0.77 9.71
N LYS A 189 -12.75 1.36 10.34
CA LYS A 189 -12.35 2.74 10.07
C LYS A 189 -11.92 2.93 8.61
N ILE A 190 -11.02 2.09 8.10
CA ILE A 190 -10.56 2.14 6.70
C ILE A 190 -11.74 2.04 5.74
N ILE A 191 -12.65 1.09 5.98
CA ILE A 191 -13.83 0.86 5.14
C ILE A 191 -14.77 2.07 5.16
N ARG A 192 -15.07 2.63 6.34
CA ARG A 192 -15.92 3.83 6.47
C ARG A 192 -15.35 5.01 5.70
N GLU A 193 -14.04 5.20 5.73
CA GLU A 193 -13.41 6.32 5.03
C GLU A 193 -13.37 6.11 3.50
N LEU A 194 -13.13 4.88 3.04
CA LEU A 194 -13.25 4.52 1.62
C LEU A 194 -14.68 4.74 1.11
N LEU A 195 -15.68 4.31 1.88
CA LEU A 195 -17.11 4.52 1.61
C LEU A 195 -17.48 6.01 1.58
N GLY A 196 -17.09 6.76 2.61
CA GLY A 196 -17.41 8.18 2.75
C GLY A 196 -16.82 9.05 1.63
N LYS A 197 -15.64 8.67 1.14
CA LYS A 197 -15.00 9.33 -0.01
C LYS A 197 -15.54 8.87 -1.37
N LYS A 198 -16.43 7.87 -1.40
CA LYS A 198 -17.00 7.26 -2.61
C LYS A 198 -15.93 6.78 -3.61
N VAL A 199 -14.82 6.24 -3.11
CA VAL A 199 -13.70 5.77 -3.94
C VAL A 199 -13.77 4.25 -4.10
N GLY A 200 -13.37 3.73 -5.26
CA GLY A 200 -13.25 2.29 -5.50
C GLY A 200 -14.36 1.66 -6.35
N GLY A 201 -15.37 2.42 -6.78
CA GLY A 201 -16.29 2.03 -7.85
C GLY A 201 -16.89 0.62 -7.66
N PRO A 202 -16.90 -0.23 -8.71
CA PRO A 202 -17.38 -1.62 -8.64
C PRO A 202 -16.65 -2.49 -7.60
N ALA A 203 -15.37 -2.23 -7.35
CA ALA A 203 -14.57 -3.03 -6.43
C ALA A 203 -15.02 -2.85 -4.97
N LEU A 204 -15.56 -1.68 -4.63
CA LEU A 204 -16.15 -1.42 -3.33
C LEU A 204 -17.39 -2.29 -3.10
N TYR A 205 -18.28 -2.41 -4.10
CA TYR A 205 -19.46 -3.27 -4.00
C TYR A 205 -19.07 -4.74 -3.86
N SER A 206 -18.14 -5.22 -4.70
CA SER A 206 -17.58 -6.58 -4.57
C SER A 206 -16.92 -6.82 -3.20
N PHE A 207 -16.37 -5.79 -2.57
CA PHE A 207 -15.82 -5.89 -1.23
C PHE A 207 -16.91 -5.99 -0.15
N VAL A 208 -17.96 -5.20 -0.27
CA VAL A 208 -19.11 -5.26 0.63
C VAL A 208 -19.79 -6.63 0.58
N ASP A 209 -20.07 -7.14 -0.62
CA ASP A 209 -20.68 -8.46 -0.82
C ASP A 209 -19.84 -9.55 -0.14
N PHE A 210 -18.52 -9.52 -0.34
CA PHE A 210 -17.60 -10.43 0.31
C PHE A 210 -17.69 -10.36 1.86
N VAL A 211 -17.75 -9.17 2.44
CA VAL A 211 -17.81 -9.03 3.91
C VAL A 211 -19.10 -9.63 4.47
N VAL A 212 -20.20 -9.49 3.73
CA VAL A 212 -21.51 -10.06 4.09
C VAL A 212 -21.47 -11.59 3.93
N ASP A 213 -20.99 -12.10 2.79
CA ASP A 213 -20.96 -13.53 2.47
C ASP A 213 -20.12 -14.35 3.45
N VAL A 214 -18.97 -13.81 3.87
CA VAL A 214 -18.05 -14.52 4.78
C VAL A 214 -18.54 -14.48 6.24
N ASN A 215 -19.70 -13.85 6.53
CA ASN A 215 -20.28 -13.73 7.88
C ASN A 215 -19.27 -13.23 8.93
N LEU A 216 -18.33 -12.38 8.50
CA LEU A 216 -17.29 -11.90 9.39
C LEU A 216 -17.94 -11.04 10.49
N PRO A 217 -17.42 -11.03 11.73
CA PRO A 217 -17.95 -10.19 12.82
C PRO A 217 -18.04 -8.70 12.46
N ILE A 218 -17.20 -8.26 11.52
CA ILE A 218 -17.21 -6.88 11.02
C ILE A 218 -18.45 -6.54 10.18
N SER A 219 -19.16 -7.51 9.61
CA SER A 219 -20.42 -7.29 8.88
C SER A 219 -21.44 -6.54 9.73
N LEU A 220 -21.55 -6.87 11.02
CA LEU A 220 -22.44 -6.19 11.98
C LEU A 220 -22.07 -4.71 12.20
N ILE A 221 -20.80 -4.35 12.01
CA ILE A 221 -20.30 -2.97 12.17
C ILE A 221 -20.51 -2.17 10.88
N ILE A 222 -20.47 -2.84 9.72
CA ILE A 222 -20.57 -2.20 8.40
C ILE A 222 -22.02 -2.12 7.93
N LEU A 223 -22.87 -3.06 8.29
CA LEU A 223 -24.28 -3.12 7.87
C LEU A 223 -25.06 -1.84 8.18
N PRO A 224 -24.95 -1.22 9.39
CA PRO A 224 -25.62 0.04 9.67
C PRO A 224 -25.14 1.20 8.78
N VAL A 225 -23.85 1.19 8.40
CA VAL A 225 -23.24 2.20 7.51
C VAL A 225 -23.74 2.05 6.07
N LEU A 226 -24.01 0.82 5.64
CA LEU A 226 -24.58 0.55 4.30
C LEU A 226 -26.06 0.89 4.23
N GLN A 227 -26.78 0.74 5.35
CA GLN A 227 -28.21 0.98 5.48
C GLN A 227 -28.57 2.46 5.70
N THR A 228 -27.62 3.32 6.06
CA THR A 228 -27.85 4.77 6.25
C THR A 228 -27.92 5.56 4.93
N LYS A 229 -28.42 4.94 3.86
CA LYS A 229 -28.72 5.61 2.58
C LYS A 229 -30.05 6.35 2.64
#